data_AF-A0A942NHT0-F1
#
_entry.id   AF-A0A942NHT0-F1
#
_cell.length_a   1.000
_cell.length_b   1.000
_cell.length_c   1.000
_cell.angle_alpha   90.00
_cell.angle_beta   90.00
_cell.angle_gamma   90.00
#
_symmetry.space_group_name_H-M   'P 1'
#
loop_
_entity.id
_entity.type
_entity.pdbx_description
1 polymer ?
#
loop_
_entity_poly.entity_id
_entity_poly.type
_entity_poly.pdbx_seq_one_letter_code
_entity_poly.pdbx_strand_id
1 'polypeptide(L)' 'MKTKAKAYLVGGGIGSLAAAAFVIRDAGIPGENIFILEAAPNLGGSLDGAGDPNLGFRCAAAGC' A
#
# COMPACT_ATOMS: atom_id res chain seq x y z
N MET A 1 3.47 -24.32 -5.88
CA MET A 1 4.21 -24.16 -4.62
C MET A 1 3.32 -23.36 -3.67
N LYS A 2 2.70 -23.98 -2.66
CA LYS A 2 1.87 -23.26 -1.67
C LYS A 2 2.69 -23.03 -0.41
N THR A 3 3.28 -21.84 -0.28
CA THR A 3 3.92 -21.43 0.96
C THR A 3 2.83 -21.11 2.00
N LYS A 4 2.93 -21.66 3.22
CA LYS A 4 2.02 -21.33 4.34
C LYS A 4 2.31 -19.94 4.96
N ALA A 5 3.32 -19.25 4.46
CA ALA A 5 3.75 -17.96 4.97
C ALA A 5 2.70 -16.89 4.67
N LYS A 6 2.39 -16.07 5.67
CA LYS A 6 1.54 -14.88 5.56
C LYS A 6 2.39 -13.66 5.81
N ALA A 7 2.24 -12.62 4.99
CA ALA A 7 2.92 -11.35 5.14
C ALA A 7 1.93 -10.28 5.57
N TYR A 8 2.23 -9.59 6.67
CA TYR A 8 1.44 -8.47 7.17
C TYR A 8 2.28 -7.20 7.06
N LEU A 9 1.77 -6.22 6.31
CA LEU A 9 2.45 -4.96 6.01
C LEU A 9 1.63 -3.82 6.61
N VAL A 10 2.23 -3.05 7.53
CA VAL A 10 1.56 -1.94 8.20
C VAL A 10 1.85 -0.64 7.44
N GLY A 11 0.80 0.12 7.14
CA GLY A 11 0.81 1.28 6.27
C GLY A 11 0.52 0.91 4.82
N GLY A 12 -0.35 1.66 4.17
CA GLY A 12 -0.78 1.53 2.77
C GLY A 12 -0.03 2.46 1.82
N GLY A 13 1.11 2.99 2.24
CA GLY A 13 1.98 3.81 1.40
C GLY A 13 2.80 3.01 0.37
N ILE A 14 3.54 3.72 -0.47
CA ILE A 14 4.34 3.13 -1.55
C ILE A 14 5.36 2.09 -1.05
N GLY A 15 5.93 2.26 0.15
CA GLY A 15 6.88 1.32 0.72
C GLY A 15 6.28 -0.06 0.95
N SER A 16 5.10 -0.13 1.54
CA SER A 16 4.40 -1.39 1.78
C SER A 16 3.85 -2.00 0.49
N LEU A 17 3.36 -1.19 -0.45
CA LEU A 17 2.94 -1.70 -1.76
C LEU A 17 4.12 -2.28 -2.55
N ALA A 18 5.29 -1.63 -2.52
CA ALA A 18 6.50 -2.16 -3.11
C ALA A 18 6.96 -3.45 -2.41
N ALA A 19 6.92 -3.49 -1.07
CA ALA A 19 7.23 -4.70 -0.31
C ALA A 19 6.31 -5.86 -0.70
N ALA A 20 5.00 -5.63 -0.87
CA ALA A 20 4.07 -6.64 -1.35
C ALA A 20 4.47 -7.17 -2.73
N ALA A 21 4.85 -6.28 -3.66
CA ALA A 21 5.29 -6.68 -5.00
C ALA A 21 6.57 -7.55 -4.95
N PHE A 22 7.56 -7.18 -4.14
CA PHE A 22 8.78 -7.97 -3.96
C PHE A 22 8.51 -9.29 -3.25
N VAL A 23 7.59 -9.33 -2.29
CA VAL A 23 7.21 -10.57 -1.60
C VAL A 23 6.52 -11.55 -2.56
N ILE A 24 5.68 -11.07 -3.48
CA ILE A 24 5.10 -11.92 -4.54
C ILE A 24 6.19 -12.40 -5.49
N ARG A 25 7.01 -11.49 -6.00
CA ARG A 25 7.98 -11.74 -7.07
C ARG A 25 9.17 -12.57 -6.61
N ASP A 26 9.76 -12.21 -5.49
CA ASP A 26 11.06 -12.72 -5.03
C ASP A 26 10.89 -13.79 -3.94
N ALA A 27 9.90 -13.63 -3.05
CA ALA A 27 9.64 -14.61 -1.99
C ALA A 27 8.60 -15.68 -2.39
N GLY A 28 7.96 -15.54 -3.56
CA GLY A 28 7.01 -16.52 -4.09
C GLY A 28 5.77 -16.74 -3.20
N ILE A 29 5.41 -15.75 -2.38
CA ILE A 29 4.20 -15.79 -1.54
C ILE A 29 3.00 -15.41 -2.42
N PRO A 30 1.93 -16.22 -2.46
CA PRO A 30 0.76 -15.86 -3.25
C PRO A 30 0.09 -14.62 -2.66
N GLY A 31 -0.42 -13.74 -3.52
CA GLY A 31 -1.03 -12.47 -3.08
C GLY A 31 -2.17 -12.64 -2.07
N GLU A 32 -2.88 -13.76 -2.10
CA GLU A 32 -3.92 -14.13 -1.11
C GLU A 32 -3.40 -14.23 0.34
N ASN A 33 -2.08 -14.38 0.53
CA ASN A 33 -1.43 -14.45 1.83
C ASN A 33 -0.75 -13.13 2.25
N ILE A 34 -0.97 -12.04 1.51
CA ILE A 34 -0.37 -10.72 1.81
C ILE A 34 -1.48 -9.76 2.23
N PHE A 35 -1.33 -9.18 3.41
CA PHE A 35 -2.30 -8.29 4.03
C PHE A 35 -1.66 -6.93 4.29
N ILE A 36 -2.19 -5.87 3.68
CA ILE A 36 -1.79 -4.49 3.93
C ILE A 36 -2.80 -3.86 4.88
N LEU A 37 -2.33 -3.34 6.01
CA LEU A 37 -3.14 -2.73 7.05
C LEU A 37 -2.89 -1.23 7.05
N GLU A 38 -3.88 -0.44 6.60
CA GLU A 38 -3.85 1.01 6.60
C GLU A 38 -4.89 1.57 7.57
N ALA A 39 -4.49 2.56 8.36
CA ALA A 39 -5.37 3.25 9.30
C ALA A 39 -6.17 4.37 8.62
N ALA A 40 -5.61 4.96 7.57
CA ALA A 40 -6.28 5.97 6.75
C ALA A 40 -7.40 5.34 5.88
N PRO A 41 -8.44 6.12 5.53
CA PRO A 41 -9.47 5.66 4.59
C PRO A 41 -8.93 5.44 3.17
N ASN A 42 -7.75 6.00 2.85
CA ASN A 42 -7.16 6.00 1.53
C ASN A 42 -5.79 5.31 1.57
N LEU A 43 -5.50 4.50 0.54
CA LEU A 43 -4.16 3.99 0.30
C LEU A 43 -3.30 5.06 -0.38
N GLY A 44 -1.98 4.91 -0.32
CA GLY A 44 -1.00 5.84 -0.91
C GLY A 44 -0.24 6.65 0.13
N GLY A 45 -0.78 6.82 1.34
CA GLY A 45 -0.12 7.55 2.43
C GLY A 45 0.27 8.96 1.99
N SER A 46 1.57 9.29 2.07
CA SER A 46 2.10 10.57 1.57
C SER A 46 2.14 10.70 0.04
N LEU A 47 1.57 9.77 -0.73
CA LEU A 47 1.50 9.83 -2.19
C LEU A 47 0.08 9.47 -2.69
N ASP A 48 -0.96 9.77 -1.89
CA ASP A 48 -2.36 9.41 -2.21
C ASP A 48 -2.97 10.19 -3.39
N GLY A 49 -2.32 11.29 -3.82
CA GLY A 49 -2.66 12.02 -5.05
C GLY A 49 -4.11 12.53 -5.08
N ALA A 50 -4.69 12.84 -3.92
CA ALA A 50 -6.10 13.15 -3.77
C ALA A 50 -6.46 14.59 -4.20
N GLY A 51 -7.67 14.78 -4.72
CA GLY A 51 -8.25 16.08 -5.08
C GLY A 51 -9.03 16.02 -6.39
N ASP A 52 -9.66 17.13 -6.77
CA ASP A 52 -10.49 17.21 -7.97
C ASP A 52 -10.35 18.56 -8.69
N PRO A 53 -10.74 18.66 -9.98
CA PRO A 53 -10.58 19.88 -10.75
C PRO A 53 -11.34 21.11 -10.21
N ASN A 54 -12.38 20.92 -9.40
CA ASN A 54 -13.21 22.00 -8.87
C ASN A 54 -12.75 22.46 -7.48
N LEU A 55 -12.24 21.55 -6.64
CA LEU A 55 -11.78 21.85 -5.26
C LEU A 55 -10.25 21.95 -5.14
N GLY A 56 -9.51 21.61 -6.19
CA GLY A 56 -8.06 21.62 -6.24
C GLY A 56 -7.44 20.24 -5.96
N PHE A 57 -6.25 20.03 -6.52
CA PHE A 57 -5.43 18.84 -6.27
C PHE A 57 -4.52 19.08 -5.06
N ARG A 58 -4.42 18.09 -4.18
CA ARG A 58 -3.53 18.14 -3.02
C ARG A 58 -2.27 17.31 -3.29
N CYS A 59 -1.12 17.91 -3.06
CA CYS A 59 0.15 17.19 -3.03
C CYS A 59 0.23 16.47 -1.68
N ALA A 60 0.19 15.15 -1.72
CA ALA A 60 0.22 14.33 -0.53
C ALA A 60 1.58 14.45 0.19
N ALA A 61 1.52 14.76 1.48
CA ALA A 61 2.56 14.57 2.49
C ALA A 61 1.87 14.86 3.83
N ALA A 62 1.06 13.91 4.29
CA ALA A 62 0.44 13.86 5.63
C ALA A 62 0.32 15.21 6.36
N GLY A 63 -0.79 15.92 6.13
CA GLY A 63 -1.19 17.07 6.95
C GLY A 63 -1.27 18.40 6.21
N CYS A 64 -2.45 18.70 5.68
CA CYS A 64 -3.04 20.03 5.72
C CYS A 64 -4.49 19.88 6.19
#